data_AF-A0A1V4ZZ16-F1
#
_entry.id   AF-A0A1V4ZZ16-F1
#
_cell.length_a   1.000
_cell.length_b   1.000
_cell.length_c   1.000
_cell.angle_alpha   90.00
_cell.angle_beta   90.00
_cell.angle_gamma   90.00
#
_symmetry.space_group_name_H-M   'P 1'
#
loop_
_entity.id
_entity.type
_entity.pdbx_description
1 polymer ?
#
loop_
_entity_poly.entity_id
_entity_poly.type
_entity_poly.pdbx_seq_one_letter_code
_entity_poly.pdbx_strand_id
1 'polypeptide(L)'
;MRPLTRADRAQLAMILEVSAYPKPGNVDRCHDYETTRLEHFLASAILARPALEAAERSEGGPGALIHQAVECTSGHRGGNTHFGAFILLIPLLMGGDIPGATRVVGSTTVDDAVEFYRAFGKTEVRVIQGHELDVHDPSSIMEIRSRGMTLYDLMLFSAPRDMVAREWINGFEMTRRGADLIHAAGSGQQAVVEAFLGLLSLEPDTFVIKKHGPDVASKTMEKAREVREGLRDLQAFDQECIDKKINPGSIADIIIAALYIALGEGWEWD
;
A
#
# COMPACT_ATOMS: atom_id res chain seq x y z
N MET A 1 -27.69 -7.54 -8.40
CA MET A 1 -26.68 -7.64 -7.32
C MET A 1 -26.79 -6.45 -6.40
N ARG A 2 -26.51 -6.62 -5.10
CA ARG A 2 -26.37 -5.48 -4.18
C ARG A 2 -25.11 -4.69 -4.57
N PRO A 3 -25.17 -3.34 -4.65
CA PRO A 3 -23.97 -2.55 -4.92
C PRO A 3 -22.97 -2.66 -3.76
N LEU A 4 -21.69 -2.85 -4.08
CA LEU A 4 -20.61 -2.85 -3.09
C LEU A 4 -20.43 -1.45 -2.50
N THR A 5 -20.38 -1.35 -1.17
CA THR A 5 -20.03 -0.09 -0.48
C THR A 5 -18.54 0.24 -0.69
N ARG A 6 -18.08 1.43 -0.26
CA ARG A 6 -16.64 1.76 -0.36
C ARG A 6 -15.79 0.83 0.52
N ALA A 7 -16.26 0.50 1.72
CA ALA A 7 -15.61 -0.48 2.58
C ALA A 7 -15.55 -1.88 1.94
N ASP A 8 -16.66 -2.34 1.32
CA ASP A 8 -16.68 -3.65 0.63
C ASP A 8 -15.62 -3.69 -0.50
N ARG A 9 -15.53 -2.63 -1.30
CA ARG A 9 -14.52 -2.52 -2.39
C ARG A 9 -13.09 -2.54 -1.86
N ALA A 10 -12.83 -1.85 -0.76
CA ALA A 10 -11.50 -1.78 -0.15
C ALA A 10 -11.07 -3.15 0.38
N GLN A 11 -11.94 -3.87 1.09
CA GLN A 11 -11.65 -5.23 1.54
C GLN A 11 -11.44 -6.18 0.36
N LEU A 12 -12.28 -6.08 -0.68
CA LEU A 12 -12.14 -6.89 -1.88
C LEU A 12 -10.81 -6.61 -2.58
N ALA A 13 -10.39 -5.35 -2.70
CA ALA A 13 -9.10 -4.98 -3.27
C ALA A 13 -7.92 -5.60 -2.51
N MET A 14 -7.94 -5.55 -1.16
CA MET A 14 -6.91 -6.19 -0.32
C MET A 14 -6.86 -7.71 -0.55
N ILE A 15 -8.02 -8.37 -0.65
CA ILE A 15 -8.10 -9.82 -0.87
C ILE A 15 -7.64 -10.20 -2.28
N LEU A 16 -8.06 -9.46 -3.30
CA LEU A 16 -7.70 -9.72 -4.69
C LEU A 16 -6.20 -9.55 -4.92
N GLU A 17 -5.57 -8.55 -4.30
CA GLU A 17 -4.12 -8.37 -4.41
C GLU A 17 -3.37 -9.58 -3.87
N VAL A 18 -3.66 -10.04 -2.64
CA VAL A 18 -2.93 -11.18 -2.06
C VAL A 18 -3.30 -12.52 -2.70
N SER A 19 -4.45 -12.60 -3.38
CA SER A 19 -4.88 -13.80 -4.10
C SER A 19 -4.25 -13.93 -5.49
N ALA A 20 -3.73 -12.84 -6.06
CA ALA A 20 -3.12 -12.85 -7.38
C ALA A 20 -1.75 -13.57 -7.36
N TYR A 21 -1.51 -14.39 -8.38
CA TYR A 21 -0.27 -15.15 -8.54
C TYR A 21 0.05 -15.34 -10.04
N PRO A 22 1.32 -15.22 -10.46
CA PRO A 22 2.53 -14.93 -9.65
C PRO A 22 2.76 -13.43 -9.45
N LYS A 23 3.22 -13.02 -8.25
CA LYS A 23 3.70 -11.66 -7.98
C LYS A 23 5.12 -11.72 -7.38
N PRO A 24 6.16 -11.29 -8.12
CA PRO A 24 7.55 -11.55 -7.77
C PRO A 24 7.94 -11.34 -6.30
N GLY A 25 8.05 -12.44 -5.54
CA GLY A 25 8.47 -12.48 -4.15
C GLY A 25 7.47 -11.95 -3.12
N ASN A 26 6.26 -11.56 -3.51
CA ASN A 26 5.21 -11.22 -2.56
C ASN A 26 4.60 -12.49 -1.94
N VAL A 27 3.94 -12.33 -0.79
CA VAL A 27 3.13 -13.42 -0.23
C VAL A 27 1.90 -13.63 -1.11
N ASP A 28 1.59 -14.88 -1.37
CA ASP A 28 0.40 -15.33 -2.08
C ASP A 28 0.07 -16.78 -1.71
N ARG A 29 -0.84 -17.43 -2.46
CA ARG A 29 -1.27 -18.82 -2.24
C ARG A 29 -0.18 -19.89 -2.40
N CYS A 30 0.93 -19.57 -3.05
CA CYS A 30 2.03 -20.48 -3.35
C CYS A 30 3.28 -20.17 -2.52
N HIS A 31 3.35 -19.00 -1.88
CA HIS A 31 4.51 -18.57 -1.11
C HIS A 31 4.16 -17.85 0.21
N ASP A 32 4.72 -18.39 1.30
CA ASP A 32 4.77 -17.77 2.62
C ASP A 32 6.21 -17.40 3.01
N TYR A 33 6.37 -16.36 3.84
CA TYR A 33 7.59 -16.12 4.62
C TYR A 33 7.50 -16.79 6.00
N GLU A 34 8.65 -16.95 6.66
CA GLU A 34 8.76 -17.60 7.98
C GLU A 34 7.80 -17.01 9.03
N THR A 35 7.66 -15.69 9.05
CA THR A 35 6.83 -14.94 10.02
C THR A 35 5.53 -14.40 9.42
N THR A 36 5.40 -14.36 8.10
CA THR A 36 4.30 -13.65 7.42
C THR A 36 3.74 -14.56 6.33
N ARG A 37 2.43 -14.82 6.38
CA ARG A 37 1.73 -15.85 5.62
C ARG A 37 0.48 -15.29 4.98
N LEU A 38 -0.06 -15.96 3.96
CA LEU A 38 -1.31 -15.56 3.30
C LEU A 38 -2.43 -15.31 4.32
N GLU A 39 -2.60 -16.17 5.32
CA GLU A 39 -3.66 -16.04 6.32
C GLU A 39 -3.56 -14.76 7.15
N HIS A 40 -2.35 -14.24 7.35
CA HIS A 40 -2.16 -12.95 8.03
C HIS A 40 -2.73 -11.79 7.22
N PHE A 41 -2.55 -11.81 5.89
CA PHE A 41 -3.15 -10.80 5.00
C PHE A 41 -4.67 -10.95 4.94
N LEU A 42 -5.19 -12.16 4.80
CA LEU A 42 -6.64 -12.40 4.79
C LEU A 42 -7.29 -11.98 6.11
N ALA A 43 -6.66 -12.32 7.25
CA ALA A 43 -7.11 -11.87 8.57
C ALA A 43 -7.10 -10.35 8.66
N SER A 44 -6.03 -9.68 8.19
CA SER A 44 -5.94 -8.23 8.19
C SER A 44 -7.04 -7.56 7.35
N ALA A 45 -7.35 -8.10 6.17
CA ALA A 45 -8.44 -7.59 5.33
C ALA A 45 -9.81 -7.68 6.02
N ILE A 46 -10.07 -8.77 6.76
CA ILE A 46 -11.31 -8.94 7.55
C ILE A 46 -11.31 -7.97 8.74
N LEU A 47 -10.22 -7.92 9.49
CA LEU A 47 -10.11 -7.17 10.74
C LEU A 47 -10.11 -5.65 10.53
N ALA A 48 -9.63 -5.15 9.39
CA ALA A 48 -9.62 -3.72 9.07
C ALA A 48 -11.02 -3.11 8.85
N ARG A 49 -12.07 -3.94 8.72
CA ARG A 49 -13.43 -3.49 8.37
C ARG A 49 -13.98 -2.33 9.20
N PRO A 50 -13.85 -2.30 10.55
CA PRO A 50 -14.36 -1.19 11.35
C PRO A 50 -13.74 0.16 10.97
N ALA A 51 -12.43 0.19 10.69
CA ALA A 51 -11.74 1.40 10.26
C ALA A 51 -12.14 1.82 8.85
N LEU A 52 -12.30 0.87 7.92
CA LEU A 52 -12.76 1.14 6.55
C LEU A 52 -14.19 1.69 6.53
N GLU A 53 -15.08 1.14 7.34
CA GLU A 53 -16.46 1.62 7.48
C GLU A 53 -16.51 3.02 8.12
N ALA A 54 -15.68 3.30 9.12
CA ALA A 54 -15.56 4.63 9.70
C ALA A 54 -15.01 5.65 8.69
N ALA A 55 -14.02 5.27 7.88
CA ALA A 55 -13.51 6.10 6.79
C ALA A 55 -14.58 6.38 5.72
N GLU A 56 -15.35 5.38 5.32
CA GLU A 56 -16.48 5.56 4.40
C GLU A 56 -17.51 6.57 4.95
N ARG A 57 -17.78 6.56 6.25
CA ARG A 57 -18.69 7.51 6.91
C ARG A 57 -18.03 8.83 7.33
N SER A 58 -16.72 8.99 7.10
CA SER A 58 -15.92 10.13 7.57
C SER A 58 -16.02 10.36 9.09
N GLU A 59 -16.06 9.29 9.87
CA GLU A 59 -16.13 9.29 11.33
C GLU A 59 -14.72 9.37 11.96
N GLY A 60 -14.01 10.46 11.68
CA GLY A 60 -12.65 10.70 12.18
C GLY A 60 -11.74 11.33 11.14
N GLY A 61 -10.57 11.79 11.59
CA GLY A 61 -9.51 12.27 10.70
C GLY A 61 -8.72 11.11 10.08
N PRO A 62 -8.09 11.29 8.91
CA PRO A 62 -7.33 10.25 8.23
C PRO A 62 -6.24 9.63 9.11
N GLY A 63 -5.56 10.41 9.96
CA GLY A 63 -4.52 9.88 10.85
C GLY A 63 -5.08 8.92 11.91
N ALA A 64 -6.21 9.28 12.52
CA ALA A 64 -6.89 8.45 13.49
C ALA A 64 -7.46 7.16 12.88
N LEU A 65 -7.98 7.23 11.64
CA LEU A 65 -8.53 6.09 10.93
C LEU A 65 -7.43 5.11 10.47
N ILE A 66 -6.27 5.61 10.03
CA ILE A 66 -5.09 4.77 9.76
C ILE A 66 -4.65 4.08 11.06
N HIS A 67 -4.60 4.81 12.18
CA HIS A 67 -4.27 4.24 13.47
C HIS A 67 -5.24 3.14 13.89
N GLN A 68 -6.55 3.37 13.76
CA GLN A 68 -7.57 2.37 14.03
C GLN A 68 -7.38 1.12 13.17
N ALA A 69 -7.07 1.26 11.88
CA ALA A 69 -6.83 0.12 10.99
C ALA A 69 -5.63 -0.74 11.47
N VAL A 70 -4.55 -0.09 11.93
CA VAL A 70 -3.39 -0.78 12.52
C VAL A 70 -3.77 -1.50 13.82
N GLU A 71 -4.52 -0.84 14.71
CA GLU A 71 -4.95 -1.46 15.97
C GLU A 71 -5.88 -2.66 15.74
N CYS A 72 -6.81 -2.56 14.80
CA CYS A 72 -7.70 -3.67 14.47
C CYS A 72 -6.93 -4.89 13.92
N THR A 73 -5.82 -4.66 13.21
CA THR A 73 -5.04 -5.72 12.56
C THR A 73 -3.88 -6.24 13.40
N SER A 74 -3.53 -5.61 14.54
CA SER A 74 -2.41 -6.03 15.41
C SER A 74 -2.64 -7.34 16.19
N GLY A 75 -3.78 -8.02 16.00
CA GLY A 75 -4.16 -9.23 16.73
C GLY A 75 -3.40 -10.52 16.34
N HIS A 76 -2.55 -10.47 15.31
CA HIS A 76 -1.77 -11.63 14.84
C HIS A 76 -0.28 -11.31 14.73
N ARG A 77 0.55 -12.36 14.62
CA ARG A 77 2.03 -12.26 14.65
C ARG A 77 2.67 -12.08 13.27
N GLY A 78 1.87 -11.64 12.29
CA GLY A 78 2.29 -11.56 10.89
C GLY A 78 3.17 -10.36 10.56
N GLY A 79 3.43 -9.49 11.55
CA GLY A 79 4.07 -8.20 11.34
C GLY A 79 3.19 -7.27 10.51
N ASN A 80 3.82 -6.44 9.68
CA ASN A 80 3.14 -5.53 8.77
C ASN A 80 2.60 -6.28 7.54
N THR A 81 1.27 -6.28 7.36
CA THR A 81 0.57 -6.85 6.20
C THR A 81 0.05 -5.78 5.24
N HIS A 82 -0.49 -4.66 5.74
CA HIS A 82 -1.24 -3.69 4.93
C HIS A 82 -1.04 -2.23 5.33
N PHE A 83 0.00 -1.89 6.08
CA PHE A 83 0.16 -0.52 6.57
C PHE A 83 0.23 0.52 5.43
N GLY A 84 1.00 0.25 4.37
CA GLY A 84 1.07 1.13 3.20
C GLY A 84 -0.28 1.21 2.47
N ALA A 85 -0.97 0.08 2.31
CA ALA A 85 -2.33 0.05 1.78
C ALA A 85 -3.31 0.90 2.60
N PHE A 86 -3.23 0.92 3.93
CA PHE A 86 -4.08 1.79 4.76
C PHE A 86 -3.80 3.28 4.53
N ILE A 87 -2.53 3.66 4.35
CA ILE A 87 -2.16 5.04 3.99
C ILE A 87 -2.84 5.46 2.70
N LEU A 88 -2.92 4.58 1.71
CA LEU A 88 -3.55 4.89 0.42
C LEU A 88 -5.08 4.81 0.49
N LEU A 89 -5.63 3.75 1.08
CA LEU A 89 -7.07 3.48 1.08
C LEU A 89 -7.85 4.50 1.91
N ILE A 90 -7.43 4.84 3.13
CA ILE A 90 -8.22 5.70 4.03
C ILE A 90 -8.65 7.03 3.37
N PRO A 91 -7.76 7.86 2.80
CA PRO A 91 -8.18 9.07 2.10
C PRO A 91 -9.02 8.78 0.86
N LEU A 92 -8.80 7.67 0.14
CA LEU A 92 -9.63 7.26 -0.99
C LEU A 92 -11.07 6.90 -0.57
N LEU A 93 -11.26 6.19 0.55
CA LEU A 93 -12.59 5.89 1.09
C LEU A 93 -13.30 7.15 1.58
N MET A 94 -12.59 8.06 2.24
CA MET A 94 -13.16 9.32 2.73
C MET A 94 -13.54 10.25 1.58
N GLY A 95 -12.68 10.34 0.57
CA GLY A 95 -12.86 11.20 -0.60
C GLY A 95 -13.85 10.64 -1.62
N GLY A 96 -14.03 9.33 -1.68
CA GLY A 96 -14.86 8.62 -2.64
C GLY A 96 -14.22 8.39 -4.01
N ASP A 97 -13.25 9.23 -4.38
CA ASP A 97 -12.44 9.17 -5.60
C ASP A 97 -11.06 9.84 -5.38
N ILE A 98 -10.19 9.84 -6.40
CA ILE A 98 -8.86 10.46 -6.33
C ILE A 98 -8.92 11.98 -6.06
N PRO A 99 -9.75 12.77 -6.78
CA PRO A 99 -9.91 14.20 -6.47
C PRO A 99 -10.36 14.48 -5.03
N GLY A 100 -11.28 13.67 -4.50
CA GLY A 100 -11.75 13.71 -3.13
C GLY A 100 -10.66 13.37 -2.13
N ALA A 101 -9.90 12.30 -2.39
CA ALA A 101 -8.76 11.91 -1.56
C ALA A 101 -7.71 13.01 -1.49
N THR A 102 -7.42 13.65 -2.61
CA THR A 102 -6.49 14.79 -2.67
C THR A 102 -6.96 15.96 -1.80
N ARG A 103 -8.27 16.25 -1.77
CA ARG A 103 -8.84 17.26 -0.85
C ARG A 103 -8.72 16.84 0.61
N VAL A 104 -8.99 15.58 0.94
CA VAL A 104 -8.84 15.03 2.30
C VAL A 104 -7.40 15.18 2.77
N VAL A 105 -6.44 14.74 1.96
CA VAL A 105 -4.99 14.83 2.21
C VAL A 105 -4.54 16.27 2.45
N GLY A 106 -4.95 17.20 1.58
CA GLY A 106 -4.62 18.63 1.73
C GLY A 106 -5.27 19.32 2.93
N SER A 107 -6.25 18.68 3.59
CA SER A 107 -6.93 19.20 4.78
C SER A 107 -6.48 18.56 6.10
N THR A 108 -5.46 17.69 6.05
CA THR A 108 -4.95 17.01 7.23
C THR A 108 -4.38 17.97 8.26
N THR A 109 -4.40 17.54 9.52
CA THR A 109 -4.04 18.37 10.67
C THR A 109 -2.79 17.85 11.39
N VAL A 110 -2.34 18.59 12.40
CA VAL A 110 -1.28 18.16 13.32
C VAL A 110 -1.74 16.97 14.17
N ASP A 111 -3.03 16.90 14.53
CA ASP A 111 -3.52 15.75 15.29
C ASP A 111 -3.57 14.49 14.41
N ASP A 112 -3.87 14.62 13.11
CA ASP A 112 -3.70 13.51 12.16
C ASP A 112 -2.25 13.03 12.09
N ALA A 113 -1.28 13.96 12.07
CA ALA A 113 0.14 13.62 12.11
C ALA A 113 0.51 12.83 13.36
N VAL A 114 0.02 13.24 14.53
CA VAL A 114 0.29 12.58 15.81
C VAL A 114 -0.32 11.18 15.86
N GLU A 115 -1.58 11.02 15.44
CA GLU A 115 -2.21 9.70 15.41
C GLU A 115 -1.55 8.77 14.39
N PHE A 116 -1.15 9.30 13.23
CA PHE A 116 -0.37 8.55 12.25
C PHE A 116 0.97 8.07 12.81
N TYR A 117 1.72 8.93 13.52
CA TYR A 117 2.99 8.53 14.14
C TYR A 117 2.79 7.47 15.24
N ARG A 118 1.70 7.55 16.01
CA ARG A 118 1.34 6.51 16.98
C ARG A 118 1.04 5.18 16.30
N ALA A 119 0.33 5.20 15.18
CA ALA A 119 0.10 4.01 14.36
C ALA A 119 1.43 3.43 13.86
N PHE A 120 2.27 4.29 13.26
CA PHE A 120 3.55 3.89 12.68
C PHE A 120 4.46 3.24 13.72
N GLY A 121 4.60 3.83 14.91
CA GLY A 121 5.42 3.29 15.99
C GLY A 121 4.99 1.91 16.51
N LYS A 122 3.75 1.48 16.22
CA LYS A 122 3.24 0.12 16.53
C LYS A 122 3.54 -0.90 15.42
N THR A 123 3.97 -0.45 14.25
CA THR A 123 4.28 -1.33 13.11
C THR A 123 5.77 -1.69 13.06
N GLU A 124 6.10 -2.84 12.48
CA GLU A 124 7.49 -3.24 12.19
C GLU A 124 8.04 -2.59 10.88
N VAL A 125 7.49 -1.44 10.47
CA VAL A 125 7.87 -0.78 9.21
C VAL A 125 9.28 -0.21 9.32
N ARG A 126 10.14 -0.55 8.37
CA ARG A 126 11.51 -0.03 8.30
C ARG A 126 11.53 1.38 7.72
N VAL A 127 12.22 2.29 8.40
CA VAL A 127 12.50 3.64 7.94
C VAL A 127 13.95 3.69 7.41
N ILE A 128 14.21 4.51 6.39
CA ILE A 128 15.58 4.74 5.92
C ILE A 128 16.36 5.44 7.04
N GLN A 129 17.59 5.00 7.35
CA GLN A 129 18.40 5.66 8.37
C GLN A 129 18.70 7.12 7.98
N GLY A 130 18.60 8.04 8.96
CA GLY A 130 18.82 9.48 8.76
C GLY A 130 17.57 10.36 8.67
N HIS A 131 16.44 9.91 9.22
CA HIS A 131 15.29 10.78 9.48
C HIS A 131 15.55 11.62 10.74
N GLU A 132 15.19 12.92 10.69
CA GLU A 132 15.18 13.78 11.87
C GLU A 132 14.10 13.38 12.89
N LEU A 133 13.01 12.75 12.41
CA LEU A 133 11.90 12.25 13.24
C LEU A 133 11.90 10.72 13.21
N ASP A 134 12.39 10.09 14.28
CA ASP A 134 12.26 8.64 14.47
C ASP A 134 10.86 8.32 14.99
N VAL A 135 10.12 7.53 14.23
CA VAL A 135 8.77 7.06 14.55
C VAL A 135 8.70 6.24 15.86
N HIS A 136 9.82 5.69 16.32
CA HIS A 136 9.93 4.97 17.58
C HIS A 136 10.41 5.86 18.74
N ASP A 137 10.81 7.11 18.47
CA ASP A 137 11.16 8.07 19.50
C ASP A 137 9.92 8.89 19.93
N PRO A 138 9.49 8.79 21.21
CA PRO A 138 8.41 9.62 21.73
C PRO A 138 8.65 11.13 21.57
N SER A 139 9.91 11.56 21.47
CA SER A 139 10.28 12.97 21.25
C SER A 139 9.79 13.49 19.89
N SER A 140 9.67 12.63 18.88
CA SER A 140 9.16 12.99 17.55
C SER A 140 7.73 13.53 17.58
N ILE A 141 6.87 13.00 18.46
CA ILE A 141 5.51 13.52 18.64
C ILE A 141 5.52 14.94 19.21
N MET A 142 6.43 15.21 20.16
CA MET A 142 6.59 16.56 20.71
C MET A 142 7.11 17.52 19.64
N GLU A 143 8.06 17.07 18.83
CA GLU A 143 8.61 17.88 17.74
C GLU A 143 7.54 18.20 16.69
N ILE A 144 6.76 17.22 16.24
CA ILE A 144 5.63 17.40 15.31
C ILE A 144 4.67 18.49 15.82
N ARG A 145 4.28 18.41 17.10
CA ARG A 145 3.41 19.42 17.72
C ARG A 145 4.07 20.79 17.78
N SER A 146 5.35 20.85 18.17
CA SER A 146 6.09 22.11 18.33
C SER A 146 6.30 22.85 17.00
N ARG A 147 6.50 22.10 15.92
CA ARG A 147 6.71 22.62 14.56
C ARG A 147 5.39 22.84 13.82
N GLY A 148 4.26 22.40 14.39
CA GLY A 148 2.94 22.49 13.76
C GLY A 148 2.83 21.68 12.47
N MET A 149 3.54 20.55 12.37
CA MET A 149 3.57 19.74 11.15
C MET A 149 2.27 18.95 10.99
N THR A 150 1.57 19.16 9.88
CA THR A 150 0.39 18.38 9.49
C THR A 150 0.80 17.03 8.93
N LEU A 151 -0.16 16.10 8.78
CA LEU A 151 0.14 14.82 8.13
C LEU A 151 0.55 15.00 6.67
N TYR A 152 0.00 16.00 5.97
CA TYR A 152 0.44 16.41 4.64
C TYR A 152 1.93 16.78 4.64
N ASP A 153 2.39 17.60 5.60
CA ASP A 153 3.79 18.01 5.67
C ASP A 153 4.74 16.82 5.88
N LEU A 154 4.31 15.83 6.69
CA LEU A 154 5.06 14.60 6.91
C LEU A 154 5.16 13.73 5.65
N MET A 155 4.05 13.61 4.91
CA MET A 155 4.04 12.87 3.65
C MET A 155 4.86 13.60 2.58
N LEU A 156 4.79 14.93 2.53
CA LEU A 156 5.60 15.77 1.63
C LEU A 156 7.10 15.59 1.89
N PHE A 157 7.50 15.56 3.16
CA PHE A 157 8.88 15.29 3.55
C PHE A 157 9.33 13.87 3.15
N SER A 158 8.43 12.89 3.23
CA SER A 158 8.73 11.47 2.95
C SER A 158 8.68 11.11 1.46
N ALA A 159 7.90 11.84 0.65
CA ALA A 159 7.62 11.56 -0.75
C ALA A 159 8.86 11.34 -1.67
N PRO A 160 10.02 12.02 -1.48
CA PRO A 160 11.18 11.74 -2.31
C PRO A 160 11.76 10.33 -2.13
N ARG A 161 11.50 9.67 -1.00
CA ARG A 161 12.11 8.38 -0.62
C ARG A 161 11.11 7.25 -0.38
N ASP A 162 9.82 7.56 -0.44
CA ASP A 162 8.73 6.64 -0.17
C ASP A 162 7.63 6.83 -1.22
N MET A 163 7.40 5.81 -2.05
CA MET A 163 6.43 5.90 -3.15
C MET A 163 4.99 5.94 -2.65
N VAL A 164 4.69 5.34 -1.48
CA VAL A 164 3.35 5.39 -0.87
C VAL A 164 3.06 6.81 -0.38
N ALA A 165 4.04 7.44 0.28
CA ALA A 165 3.90 8.85 0.68
C ALA A 165 3.81 9.79 -0.54
N ARG A 166 4.52 9.49 -1.63
CA ARG A 166 4.49 10.28 -2.86
C ARG A 166 3.12 10.32 -3.52
N GLU A 167 2.35 9.24 -3.45
CA GLU A 167 0.98 9.18 -3.98
C GLU A 167 0.06 10.25 -3.37
N TRP A 168 0.24 10.60 -2.09
CA TRP A 168 -0.52 11.69 -1.46
C TRP A 168 -0.19 13.06 -2.07
N ILE A 169 1.03 13.23 -2.55
CA ILE A 169 1.55 14.53 -2.99
C ILE A 169 1.33 14.77 -4.47
N ASN A 170 1.44 13.74 -5.30
CA ASN A 170 1.21 13.83 -6.74
C ASN A 170 -0.25 13.55 -7.15
N GLY A 171 -1.14 13.24 -6.20
CA GLY A 171 -2.55 12.99 -6.50
C GLY A 171 -2.81 11.58 -7.02
N PHE A 172 -2.15 10.58 -6.43
CA PHE A 172 -2.37 9.15 -6.66
C PHE A 172 -2.07 8.72 -8.10
N GLU A 173 -0.97 9.22 -8.69
CA GLU A 173 -0.64 8.97 -10.10
C GLU A 173 -0.39 7.50 -10.41
N MET A 174 0.36 6.78 -9.57
CA MET A 174 0.63 5.35 -9.79
C MET A 174 -0.62 4.51 -9.55
N THR A 175 -1.44 4.88 -8.57
CA THR A 175 -2.74 4.27 -8.28
C THR A 175 -3.66 4.39 -9.50
N ARG A 176 -3.79 5.59 -10.08
CA ARG A 176 -4.55 5.83 -11.32
C ARG A 176 -4.03 4.98 -12.47
N ARG A 177 -2.71 4.99 -12.71
CA ARG A 177 -2.08 4.18 -13.75
C ARG A 177 -2.31 2.69 -13.53
N GLY A 178 -2.25 2.22 -12.29
CA GLY A 178 -2.55 0.84 -11.93
C GLY A 178 -3.99 0.46 -12.27
N ALA A 179 -4.96 1.32 -11.95
CA ALA A 179 -6.36 1.08 -12.28
C ALA A 179 -6.58 1.01 -13.80
N ASP A 180 -5.92 1.89 -14.57
CA ASP A 180 -5.97 1.85 -16.03
C ASP A 180 -5.37 0.55 -16.61
N LEU A 181 -4.26 0.08 -16.04
CA LEU A 181 -3.63 -1.19 -16.42
C LEU A 181 -4.54 -2.39 -16.10
N ILE A 182 -5.19 -2.38 -14.94
CA ILE A 182 -6.15 -3.41 -14.54
C ILE A 182 -7.30 -3.48 -15.56
N HIS A 183 -7.90 -2.34 -15.91
CA HIS A 183 -8.95 -2.29 -16.93
C HIS A 183 -8.47 -2.76 -18.31
N ALA A 184 -7.27 -2.36 -18.73
CA ALA A 184 -6.72 -2.73 -20.03
C ALA A 184 -6.41 -4.23 -20.14
N ALA A 185 -6.07 -4.88 -19.03
CA ALA A 185 -5.73 -6.30 -18.99
C ALA A 185 -6.95 -7.25 -18.97
N GLY A 186 -8.18 -6.71 -18.87
CA GLY A 186 -9.41 -7.51 -18.78
C GLY A 186 -9.74 -7.87 -17.34
N SER A 187 -10.36 -9.02 -17.08
CA SER A 187 -10.78 -9.45 -15.75
C SER A 187 -9.83 -10.50 -15.13
N GLY A 188 -10.11 -10.87 -13.87
CA GLY A 188 -9.42 -11.95 -13.17
C GLY A 188 -8.04 -11.61 -12.63
N GLN A 189 -7.40 -12.62 -12.03
CA GLN A 189 -6.08 -12.46 -11.41
C GLN A 189 -5.00 -11.98 -12.38
N GLN A 190 -5.12 -12.28 -13.67
CA GLN A 190 -4.11 -11.90 -14.66
C GLN A 190 -4.03 -10.37 -14.77
N ALA A 191 -5.17 -9.67 -14.69
CA ALA A 191 -5.17 -8.21 -14.71
C ALA A 191 -4.40 -7.60 -13.53
N VAL A 192 -4.49 -8.24 -12.35
CA VAL A 192 -3.73 -7.82 -11.16
C VAL A 192 -2.23 -8.04 -11.36
N VAL A 193 -1.85 -9.20 -11.90
CA VAL A 193 -0.44 -9.54 -12.19
C VAL A 193 0.15 -8.61 -13.26
N GLU A 194 -0.58 -8.35 -14.34
CA GLU A 194 -0.16 -7.42 -15.41
C GLU A 194 0.02 -6.00 -14.89
N ALA A 195 -0.91 -5.52 -14.06
CA ALA A 195 -0.79 -4.20 -13.44
C ALA A 195 0.40 -4.13 -12.47
N PHE A 196 0.59 -5.17 -11.65
CA PHE A 196 1.74 -5.26 -10.74
C PHE A 196 3.06 -5.19 -11.49
N LEU A 197 3.25 -6.02 -12.52
CA LEU A 197 4.46 -6.01 -13.35
C LEU A 197 4.59 -4.69 -14.12
N GLY A 198 3.47 -4.16 -14.61
CA GLY A 198 3.39 -2.87 -15.28
C GLY A 198 3.98 -1.76 -14.41
N LEU A 199 3.52 -1.64 -13.16
CA LEU A 199 4.03 -0.64 -12.22
C LEU A 199 5.47 -0.92 -11.77
N LEU A 200 5.79 -2.17 -11.42
CA LEU A 200 7.13 -2.57 -10.99
C LEU A 200 8.19 -2.32 -12.06
N SER A 201 7.82 -2.35 -13.34
CA SER A 201 8.72 -2.08 -14.46
C SER A 201 9.00 -0.58 -14.68
N LEU A 202 8.29 0.33 -14.02
CA LEU A 202 8.43 1.77 -14.27
C LEU A 202 9.47 2.43 -13.36
N GLU A 203 9.43 2.12 -12.06
CA GLU A 203 10.37 2.68 -11.09
C GLU A 203 10.75 1.66 -10.01
N PRO A 204 11.92 1.81 -9.35
CA PRO A 204 12.34 0.92 -8.28
C PRO A 204 11.44 1.00 -7.04
N ASP A 205 10.97 -0.15 -6.55
CA ASP A 205 10.13 -0.25 -5.36
C ASP A 205 10.86 0.24 -4.09
N THR A 206 10.25 1.19 -3.36
CA THR A 206 10.91 1.79 -2.18
C THR A 206 11.01 0.85 -0.97
N PHE A 207 10.16 -0.17 -0.87
CA PHE A 207 10.30 -1.21 0.16
C PHE A 207 11.52 -2.09 -0.13
N VAL A 208 11.74 -2.46 -1.40
CA VAL A 208 12.96 -3.16 -1.83
C VAL A 208 14.20 -2.28 -1.58
N ILE A 209 14.15 -0.98 -1.89
CA ILE A 209 15.26 -0.06 -1.58
C ILE A 209 15.60 -0.08 -0.09
N LYS A 210 14.59 0.07 0.79
CA LYS A 210 14.77 0.09 2.25
C LYS A 210 15.41 -1.20 2.80
N LYS A 211 15.12 -2.35 2.17
CA LYS A 211 15.52 -3.68 2.68
C LYS A 211 16.78 -4.23 2.01
N HIS A 212 16.98 -3.95 0.72
CA HIS A 212 18.03 -4.55 -0.11
C HIS A 212 18.90 -3.52 -0.84
N GLY A 213 18.59 -2.23 -0.74
CA GLY A 213 19.34 -1.15 -1.38
C GLY A 213 18.88 -0.83 -2.82
N PRO A 214 19.31 0.33 -3.34
CA PRO A 214 18.87 0.86 -4.63
C PRO A 214 19.27 0.00 -5.83
N ASP A 215 20.44 -0.65 -5.78
CA ASP A 215 20.93 -1.50 -6.86
C ASP A 215 20.06 -2.75 -7.04
N VAL A 216 19.62 -3.36 -5.93
CA VAL A 216 18.74 -4.53 -5.97
C VAL A 216 17.36 -4.11 -6.49
N ALA A 217 16.81 -3.01 -5.99
CA ALA A 217 15.52 -2.49 -6.47
C ALA A 217 15.54 -2.18 -7.98
N SER A 218 16.62 -1.59 -8.48
CA SER A 218 16.78 -1.28 -9.91
C SER A 218 16.85 -2.55 -10.76
N LYS A 219 17.60 -3.57 -10.33
CA LYS A 219 17.64 -4.87 -11.00
C LYS A 219 16.30 -5.60 -10.98
N THR A 220 15.54 -5.49 -9.89
CA THR A 220 14.19 -6.06 -9.79
C THR A 220 13.24 -5.39 -10.80
N MET A 221 13.29 -4.05 -10.92
CA MET A 221 12.54 -3.30 -11.92
C MET A 221 12.92 -3.70 -13.36
N GLU A 222 14.22 -3.83 -13.66
CA GLU A 222 14.69 -4.27 -14.99
C GLU A 222 14.18 -5.67 -15.34
N LYS A 223 14.19 -6.61 -14.40
CA LYS A 223 13.64 -7.96 -14.63
C LYS A 223 12.13 -7.96 -14.84
N ALA A 224 11.40 -7.08 -14.17
CA ALA A 224 9.98 -6.89 -14.46
C ALA A 224 9.77 -6.39 -15.91
N ARG A 225 10.64 -5.52 -16.44
CA ARG A 225 10.63 -5.15 -17.87
C ARG A 225 10.91 -6.34 -18.77
N GLU A 226 11.95 -7.13 -18.48
CA GLU A 226 12.29 -8.32 -19.26
C GLU A 226 11.12 -9.32 -19.31
N VAL A 227 10.38 -9.51 -18.21
CA VAL A 227 9.18 -10.36 -18.20
C VAL A 227 8.11 -9.80 -19.13
N ARG A 228 7.83 -8.49 -19.06
CA ARG A 228 6.83 -7.84 -19.92
C ARG A 228 7.20 -7.86 -21.40
N GLU A 229 8.48 -7.89 -21.71
CA GLU A 229 9.02 -8.02 -23.07
C GLU A 229 9.09 -9.49 -23.56
N GLY A 230 8.72 -10.46 -22.70
CA GLY A 230 8.79 -11.89 -23.01
C GLY A 230 10.22 -12.47 -23.03
N LEU A 231 11.19 -11.73 -22.49
CA LEU A 231 12.60 -12.11 -22.41
C LEU A 231 12.92 -12.94 -21.15
N ARG A 232 12.02 -12.94 -20.16
CA ARG A 232 12.16 -13.66 -18.91
C ARG A 232 10.85 -14.34 -18.53
N ASP A 233 10.95 -15.55 -18.00
CA ASP A 233 9.81 -16.26 -17.43
C ASP A 233 9.41 -15.67 -16.07
N LEU A 234 8.12 -15.41 -15.88
CA LEU A 234 7.59 -14.80 -14.66
C LEU A 234 7.75 -15.70 -13.44
N GLN A 235 7.54 -17.00 -13.57
CA GLN A 235 7.66 -17.92 -12.43
C GLN A 235 9.12 -18.06 -11.98
N ALA A 236 10.05 -18.09 -12.93
CA ALA A 236 11.48 -18.06 -12.64
C ALA A 236 11.90 -16.76 -11.96
N PHE A 237 11.36 -15.61 -12.38
CA PHE A 237 11.60 -14.33 -11.72
C PHE A 237 11.04 -14.31 -10.30
N ASP A 238 9.81 -14.80 -10.13
CA ASP A 238 9.15 -14.91 -8.85
C ASP A 238 9.95 -15.77 -7.85
N GLN A 239 10.33 -16.98 -8.28
CA GLN A 239 11.16 -17.87 -7.47
C GLN A 239 12.51 -17.23 -7.10
N GLU A 240 13.14 -16.49 -8.02
CA GLU A 240 14.38 -15.78 -7.70
C GLU A 240 14.18 -14.71 -6.61
N CYS A 241 13.08 -13.96 -6.67
CA CYS A 241 12.73 -12.98 -5.65
C CYS A 241 12.47 -13.66 -4.30
N ILE A 242 11.74 -14.78 -4.29
CA ILE A 242 11.49 -15.61 -3.10
C ILE A 242 12.81 -16.06 -2.46
N ASP A 243 13.70 -16.68 -3.23
CA ASP A 243 14.98 -17.23 -2.75
C ASP A 243 15.86 -16.13 -2.13
N LYS A 244 15.81 -14.92 -2.70
CA LYS A 244 16.56 -13.74 -2.24
C LYS A 244 15.79 -12.90 -1.22
N LYS A 245 14.59 -13.31 -0.84
CA LYS A 245 13.67 -12.60 0.07
C LYS A 245 13.37 -11.15 -0.36
N ILE A 246 13.36 -10.90 -1.67
CA ILE A 246 13.04 -9.61 -2.30
C ILE A 246 11.53 -9.56 -2.50
N ASN A 247 10.87 -8.56 -1.92
CA ASN A 247 9.42 -8.37 -2.05
C ASN A 247 9.10 -6.91 -2.41
N PRO A 248 8.55 -6.62 -3.60
CA PRO A 248 8.05 -5.30 -3.97
C PRO A 248 6.76 -4.95 -3.21
N GLY A 249 6.90 -4.67 -1.92
CA GLY A 249 5.78 -4.41 -1.01
C GLY A 249 5.07 -3.07 -1.27
N SER A 250 5.80 -2.03 -1.65
CA SER A 250 5.17 -0.72 -1.92
C SER A 250 4.34 -0.76 -3.20
N ILE A 251 4.77 -1.51 -4.23
CA ILE A 251 3.97 -1.76 -5.42
C ILE A 251 2.71 -2.57 -5.07
N ALA A 252 2.81 -3.59 -4.20
CA ALA A 252 1.64 -4.33 -3.72
C ALA A 252 0.61 -3.40 -3.03
N ASP A 253 1.06 -2.51 -2.15
CA ASP A 253 0.20 -1.51 -1.50
C ASP A 253 -0.51 -0.59 -2.54
N ILE A 254 0.22 -0.14 -3.57
CA ILE A 254 -0.34 0.66 -4.67
C ILE A 254 -1.34 -0.13 -5.52
N ILE A 255 -1.10 -1.42 -5.74
CA ILE A 255 -2.04 -2.30 -6.47
C ILE A 255 -3.36 -2.45 -5.70
N ILE A 256 -3.34 -2.50 -4.38
CA ILE A 256 -4.57 -2.49 -3.57
C ILE A 256 -5.36 -1.18 -3.81
N ALA A 257 -4.68 -0.04 -3.78
CA ALA A 257 -5.34 1.24 -4.06
C ALA A 257 -5.89 1.31 -5.51
N ALA A 258 -5.13 0.79 -6.47
CA ALA A 258 -5.52 0.72 -7.87
C ALA A 258 -6.75 -0.18 -8.09
N LEU A 259 -6.79 -1.34 -7.45
CA LEU A 259 -7.94 -2.25 -7.45
C LEU A 259 -9.18 -1.58 -6.85
N TYR A 260 -9.02 -0.84 -5.76
CA TYR A 260 -10.12 -0.07 -5.16
C TYR A 260 -10.73 0.91 -6.16
N ILE A 261 -9.90 1.66 -6.90
CA ILE A 261 -10.35 2.59 -7.93
C ILE A 261 -11.00 1.84 -9.10
N ALA A 262 -10.36 0.81 -9.65
CA ALA A 262 -10.90 0.04 -10.76
C ALA A 262 -12.27 -0.58 -10.42
N LEU A 263 -12.41 -1.18 -9.24
CA LEU A 263 -13.70 -1.69 -8.75
C LEU A 263 -14.77 -0.59 -8.64
N GLY A 264 -14.36 0.63 -8.26
CA GLY A 264 -15.24 1.79 -8.23
C GLY A 264 -15.69 2.29 -9.60
N GLU A 265 -14.90 1.99 -10.63
CA GLU A 265 -15.10 2.37 -12.04
C GLU A 265 -15.76 1.27 -12.87
N GLY A 266 -16.18 0.18 -12.22
CA GLY A 266 -16.92 -0.91 -12.86
C GLY A 266 -16.02 -2.00 -13.45
N TRP A 267 -14.77 -2.11 -13.02
CA TRP A 267 -13.97 -3.30 -13.27
C TRP A 267 -14.59 -4.51 -12.55
N GLU A 268 -14.83 -5.58 -13.30
CA GLU A 268 -15.32 -6.86 -12.79
C GLU A 268 -14.16 -7.86 -12.80
N TRP A 269 -14.02 -8.62 -11.72
CA TRP A 269 -12.93 -9.58 -11.56
C TRP A 269 -13.30 -10.97 -12.12
N ASP A 270 -14.59 -11.25 -12.32
CA ASP A 270 -15.15 -12.51 -12.83
C ASP A 270 -15.56 -12.46 -14.30
#